data_AF-A0A521YL21-F1
#
_entry.id   AF-A0A521YL21-F1
#
_cell.length_a   1.000
_cell.length_b   1.000
_cell.length_c   1.000
_cell.angle_alpha   90.00
_cell.angle_beta   90.00
_cell.angle_gamma   90.00
#
_symmetry.space_group_name_H-M   'P 1'
#
loop_
_entity.id
_entity.type
_entity.pdbx_description
1 polymer ?
#
loop_
_entity_poly.entity_id
_entity_poly.type
_entity_poly.pdbx_seq_one_letter_code
_entity_poly.pdbx_strand_id
1 'polypeptide(L)'
;MRRLLFVLLLAFAGTLYAQEKPALPPTPEEIAFARLPADIQQMLAGMTAAEAMQTVAQAHQQAIALGLPNPTPVQFRTTLGALLNSQDYTSASAGATSFPPLSPLVPPPPPPFLR
;
A
#
# COMPACT_ATOMS: atom_id res chain seq x y z
N MET A 1 45.76 34.53 -30.55
CA MET A 1 44.76 33.43 -30.56
C MET A 1 44.92 32.41 -29.42
N ARG A 2 45.53 32.76 -28.26
CA ARG A 2 45.70 31.86 -27.10
C ARG A 2 44.72 32.11 -25.95
N ARG A 3 44.11 33.32 -25.91
CA ARG A 3 43.21 33.76 -24.83
C ARG A 3 41.77 33.27 -25.01
N LEU A 4 41.37 32.93 -26.24
CA LEU A 4 40.05 32.37 -26.55
C LEU A 4 39.90 30.90 -26.10
N LEU A 5 41.01 30.18 -25.95
CA LEU A 5 41.02 28.77 -25.57
C LEU A 5 40.79 28.57 -24.06
N PHE A 6 41.16 29.55 -23.24
CA PHE A 6 40.96 29.50 -21.79
C PHE A 6 39.50 29.75 -21.37
N VAL A 7 38.74 30.52 -22.15
CA VAL A 7 37.32 30.78 -21.84
C VAL A 7 36.45 29.56 -22.17
N LEU A 8 36.82 28.79 -23.19
CA LEU A 8 36.10 27.56 -23.56
C LEU A 8 36.26 26.44 -22.53
N LEU A 9 37.43 26.36 -21.88
CA LEU A 9 37.73 25.35 -20.86
C LEU A 9 37.04 25.64 -19.52
N LEU A 10 36.73 26.90 -19.22
CA LEU A 10 36.03 27.29 -18.00
C LEU A 10 34.52 27.00 -18.06
N ALA A 11 33.94 26.93 -19.26
CA ALA A 11 32.51 26.65 -19.46
C ALA A 11 32.13 25.17 -19.23
N PHE A 12 33.10 24.25 -19.25
CA PHE A 12 32.86 22.81 -19.05
C PHE A 12 32.93 22.35 -17.58
N ALA A 13 33.35 23.23 -16.66
CA ALA A 13 33.44 22.91 -15.23
C ALA A 13 32.11 23.07 -14.47
N GLY A 14 31.06 23.59 -15.10
CA GLY A 14 29.84 24.04 -14.43
C GLY A 14 28.69 23.03 -14.31
N THR A 15 28.76 21.86 -14.95
CA THR A 15 27.58 20.96 -15.08
C THR A 15 27.57 19.74 -14.16
N LEU A 16 28.50 19.62 -13.20
CA LEU A 16 28.53 18.49 -12.25
C LEU A 16 27.91 18.80 -10.87
N TYR A 17 27.38 20.01 -10.67
CA TYR A 17 26.52 20.31 -9.51
C TYR A 17 25.05 20.15 -9.88
N ALA A 18 24.69 19.02 -10.47
CA ALA A 18 23.31 18.56 -10.45
C ALA A 18 23.02 18.09 -9.01
N GLN A 19 22.62 19.06 -8.17
CA GLN A 19 21.72 18.88 -7.04
C GLN A 19 21.70 17.46 -6.47
N GLU A 20 22.66 17.13 -5.60
CA GLU A 20 22.42 16.19 -4.50
C GLU A 20 21.32 16.80 -3.62
N LYS A 21 20.08 16.74 -4.11
CA LYS A 21 18.91 16.79 -3.25
C LYS A 21 19.16 15.69 -2.23
N PRO A 22 19.14 15.96 -0.92
CA PRO A 22 19.32 14.91 0.07
C PRO A 22 18.25 13.86 -0.24
N ALA A 23 18.69 12.72 -0.80
CA ALA A 23 17.81 11.61 -1.05
C ALA A 23 17.29 11.25 0.34
N LEU A 24 16.01 11.51 0.60
CA LEU A 24 15.39 10.98 1.79
C LEU A 24 15.74 9.49 1.82
N PRO A 25 16.18 8.96 2.97
CA PRO A 25 16.44 7.53 3.07
C PRO A 25 15.20 6.78 2.59
N PRO A 26 15.36 5.74 1.75
CA PRO A 26 14.24 5.02 1.21
C PRO A 26 13.36 4.51 2.35
N THR A 27 12.06 4.70 2.19
CA THR A 27 11.10 4.25 3.19
C THR A 27 11.13 2.72 3.30
N PRO A 28 10.80 2.14 4.47
CA PRO A 28 10.77 0.69 4.64
C PRO A 28 9.92 -0.03 3.57
N GLU A 29 8.84 0.61 3.13
CA GLU A 29 7.92 0.13 2.10
C GLU A 29 8.58 0.11 0.72
N GLU A 30 9.36 1.13 0.36
CA GLU A 30 10.13 1.15 -0.90
C GLU A 30 11.19 0.05 -0.92
N ILE A 31 11.86 -0.19 0.21
CA ILE A 31 12.82 -1.29 0.33
C ILE A 31 12.10 -2.64 0.19
N ALA A 32 10.93 -2.79 0.80
CA ALA A 32 10.13 -4.00 0.72
C ALA A 32 9.61 -4.25 -0.71
N PHE A 33 9.12 -3.22 -1.38
CA PHE A 33 8.66 -3.27 -2.76
C PHE A 33 9.79 -3.66 -3.72
N ALA A 34 10.99 -3.08 -3.54
CA ALA A 34 12.16 -3.40 -4.35
C ALA A 34 12.64 -4.86 -4.19
N ARG A 35 12.28 -5.54 -3.10
CA ARG A 35 12.58 -6.97 -2.87
C ARG A 35 11.58 -7.91 -3.54
N LEU A 36 10.45 -7.41 -4.03
CA LEU A 36 9.46 -8.23 -4.71
C LEU A 36 10.01 -8.75 -6.05
N PRO A 37 9.52 -9.91 -6.54
CA PRO A 37 9.84 -10.38 -7.89
C PRO A 37 9.44 -9.34 -8.95
N ALA A 38 10.24 -9.23 -10.02
CA ALA A 38 10.02 -8.24 -11.08
C ALA A 38 8.62 -8.33 -11.70
N ASP A 39 8.11 -9.54 -11.88
CA ASP A 39 6.74 -9.79 -12.35
C ASP A 39 5.67 -9.22 -11.41
N ILE A 40 5.84 -9.31 -10.09
CA ILE A 40 4.92 -8.69 -9.11
C ILE A 40 5.05 -7.17 -9.14
N GLN A 41 6.27 -6.64 -9.26
CA GLN A 41 6.49 -5.20 -9.42
C GLN A 41 5.79 -4.66 -10.67
N GLN A 42 5.81 -5.41 -11.78
CA GLN A 42 5.10 -5.05 -13.01
C GLN A 42 3.58 -5.04 -12.83
N MET A 43 3.02 -6.01 -12.10
CA MET A 43 1.58 -6.03 -11.79
C MET A 43 1.15 -4.82 -10.95
N LEU A 44 2.08 -4.26 -10.15
CA LEU A 44 1.84 -3.17 -9.22
C LEU A 44 2.45 -1.83 -9.70
N ALA A 45 2.95 -1.76 -10.94
CA ALA A 45 3.73 -0.61 -11.44
C ALA A 45 2.93 0.71 -11.50
N GLY A 46 1.60 0.65 -11.36
CA GLY A 46 0.73 1.82 -11.26
C GLY A 46 0.42 2.28 -9.83
N MET A 47 0.98 1.64 -8.81
CA MET A 47 0.72 1.91 -7.38
C MET A 47 1.93 2.54 -6.70
N THR A 48 1.69 3.31 -5.64
CA THR A 48 2.78 3.73 -4.74
C THR A 48 3.33 2.52 -3.96
N ALA A 49 4.56 2.59 -3.47
CA ALA A 49 5.16 1.50 -2.69
C ALA A 49 4.31 1.10 -1.47
N ALA A 50 3.69 2.08 -0.81
CA ALA A 50 2.78 1.84 0.32
C ALA A 50 1.53 1.06 -0.11
N GLU A 51 0.85 1.49 -1.18
CA GLU A 51 -0.34 0.81 -1.71
C GLU A 51 -0.01 -0.58 -2.25
N ALA A 52 1.13 -0.73 -2.92
CA ALA A 52 1.60 -2.01 -3.43
C ALA A 52 1.83 -3.00 -2.28
N MET A 53 2.49 -2.57 -1.20
CA MET A 53 2.70 -3.41 -0.02
C MET A 53 1.40 -3.76 0.70
N GLN A 54 0.44 -2.84 0.78
CA GLN A 54 -0.90 -3.14 1.29
C GLN A 54 -1.62 -4.18 0.44
N THR A 55 -1.56 -4.04 -0.89
CA THR A 55 -2.17 -4.98 -1.85
C THR A 55 -1.54 -6.37 -1.74
N VAL A 56 -0.21 -6.45 -1.58
CA VAL A 56 0.53 -7.70 -1.33
C VAL A 56 0.09 -8.35 -0.02
N ALA A 57 -0.07 -7.58 1.05
CA ALA A 57 -0.55 -8.09 2.34
C ALA A 57 -2.00 -8.63 2.24
N GLN A 58 -2.88 -7.91 1.53
CA GLN A 58 -4.25 -8.37 1.29
C GLN A 58 -4.28 -9.64 0.45
N ALA A 59 -3.46 -9.74 -0.60
CA ALA A 59 -3.36 -10.95 -1.42
C ALA A 59 -2.89 -12.15 -0.58
N HIS A 60 -1.98 -11.93 0.38
CA HIS A 60 -1.55 -12.96 1.31
C HIS A 60 -2.68 -13.41 2.25
N GLN A 61 -3.44 -12.46 2.82
CA GLN A 61 -4.61 -12.76 3.64
C GLN A 61 -5.68 -13.52 2.85
N GLN A 62 -5.93 -13.13 1.60
CA GLN A 62 -6.87 -13.82 0.72
C GLN A 62 -6.40 -15.24 0.40
N ALA A 63 -5.10 -15.45 0.16
CA ALA A 63 -4.56 -16.79 -0.04
C ALA A 63 -4.79 -17.67 1.19
N ILE A 64 -4.56 -17.14 2.40
CA ILE A 64 -4.88 -17.85 3.66
C ILE A 64 -6.37 -18.18 3.74
N ALA A 65 -7.25 -17.24 3.42
CA ALA A 65 -8.70 -17.46 3.42
C ALA A 65 -9.14 -18.54 2.42
N LEU A 66 -8.42 -18.69 1.30
CA LEU A 66 -8.61 -19.75 0.30
C LEU A 66 -7.98 -21.09 0.70
N GLY A 67 -7.41 -21.20 1.91
CA GLY A 67 -6.77 -22.44 2.39
C GLY A 67 -5.35 -22.64 1.86
N LEU A 68 -4.70 -21.59 1.35
CA LEU A 68 -3.33 -21.61 0.84
C LEU A 68 -2.42 -20.78 1.77
N PRO A 69 -2.01 -21.32 2.94
CA PRO A 69 -1.18 -20.58 3.89
C PRO A 69 0.24 -20.33 3.39
N ASN A 70 0.73 -21.15 2.45
CA ASN A 70 2.01 -20.99 1.77
C ASN A 70 1.79 -21.08 0.26
N PRO A 71 1.23 -20.05 -0.38
CA PRO A 71 0.91 -20.11 -1.79
C PRO A 71 2.21 -20.22 -2.61
N THR A 72 2.18 -21.09 -3.62
CA THR A 72 3.26 -21.10 -4.63
C THR A 72 3.31 -19.75 -5.37
N PRO A 73 4.43 -19.36 -5.99
CA PRO A 73 4.51 -18.10 -6.73
C PRO A 73 3.46 -17.93 -7.82
N VAL A 74 2.99 -19.03 -8.42
CA VAL A 74 1.89 -19.02 -9.40
C VAL A 74 0.56 -18.74 -8.71
N GLN A 75 0.26 -19.43 -7.60
CA GLN A 75 -0.97 -19.22 -6.83
C GLN A 75 -1.06 -17.80 -6.29
N PHE A 76 0.04 -17.27 -5.74
CA PHE A 76 0.08 -15.90 -5.24
C PHE A 76 -0.22 -14.88 -6.34
N ARG A 77 0.36 -15.05 -7.55
CA ARG A 77 0.06 -14.20 -8.71
C ARG A 77 -1.41 -14.26 -9.11
N THR A 78 -2.00 -15.45 -9.13
CA THR A 78 -3.43 -15.60 -9.43
C THR A 78 -4.29 -14.87 -8.40
N THR A 79 -3.99 -15.02 -7.11
CA THR A 79 -4.72 -14.32 -6.03
C THR A 79 -4.53 -12.81 -6.10
N LEU A 80 -3.30 -12.34 -6.34
CA LEU A 80 -2.99 -10.92 -6.51
C LEU A 80 -3.73 -10.34 -7.73
N GLY A 81 -3.71 -11.03 -8.86
CA GLY A 81 -4.44 -10.64 -10.06
C GLY A 81 -5.96 -10.64 -9.84
N ALA A 82 -6.49 -11.61 -9.11
CA ALA A 82 -7.91 -11.63 -8.74
C ALA A 82 -8.26 -10.45 -7.85
N LEU A 83 -7.40 -10.09 -6.89
CA LEU A 83 -7.60 -8.94 -6.01
C LEU A 83 -7.55 -7.62 -6.77
N LEU A 84 -6.58 -7.45 -7.67
CA LEU A 84 -6.47 -6.27 -8.54
C LEU A 84 -7.69 -6.10 -9.45
N ASN A 85 -8.23 -7.19 -9.99
CA ASN A 85 -9.48 -7.16 -10.76
C ASN A 85 -10.74 -7.00 -9.88
N SER A 86 -10.65 -7.31 -8.59
CA SER A 86 -11.77 -7.18 -7.64
C SER A 86 -11.86 -5.80 -7.00
N GLN A 87 -10.92 -4.87 -7.29
CA GLN A 87 -10.91 -3.51 -6.75
C GLN A 87 -12.14 -2.66 -7.18
N ASP A 88 -12.95 -3.12 -8.15
CA ASP A 88 -14.27 -2.55 -8.44
C ASP A 88 -15.31 -2.82 -7.33
N TYR A 89 -15.05 -3.74 -6.41
CA TYR A 89 -15.89 -3.96 -5.24
C TYR A 89 -15.35 -3.12 -4.08
N THR A 90 -15.92 -1.92 -3.93
CA THR A 90 -15.83 -1.12 -2.71
C THR A 90 -16.26 -1.98 -1.52
N SER A 91 -15.30 -2.53 -0.79
CA SER A 91 -15.53 -3.08 0.53
C SER A 91 -15.86 -1.90 1.43
N ALA A 92 -17.14 -1.61 1.56
CA ALA A 92 -17.68 -0.82 2.66
C ALA A 92 -17.49 -1.64 3.94
N SER A 93 -16.24 -1.80 4.41
CA SER A 93 -16.00 -2.08 5.82
C SER A 93 -16.27 -0.78 6.57
N ALA A 94 -17.55 -0.41 6.63
CA ALA A 94 -18.06 0.41 7.70
C ALA A 94 -17.75 -0.36 8.97
N GLY A 95 -16.62 -0.02 9.60
CA GLY A 95 -16.39 -0.23 11.01
C GLY A 95 -17.36 0.61 11.83
N ALA A 96 -18.66 0.47 11.56
CA ALA A 96 -19.68 0.76 12.54
C ALA A 96 -19.64 -0.45 13.48
N THR A 97 -18.86 -0.33 14.55
CA THR A 97 -19.09 -1.07 15.78
C THR A 97 -20.44 -0.63 16.36
N SER A 98 -21.53 -0.84 15.63
CA SER A 98 -22.86 -0.76 16.17
C SER A 98 -23.12 -2.13 16.76
N PHE A 99 -22.79 -2.26 18.05
CA PHE A 99 -23.42 -3.28 18.85
C PHE A 99 -24.93 -3.20 18.60
N PRO A 100 -25.61 -4.28 18.20
CA PRO A 100 -27.06 -4.27 18.22
C PRO A 100 -27.45 -3.88 19.65
N PRO A 101 -28.29 -2.85 19.87
CA PRO A 101 -28.76 -2.57 21.21
C PRO A 101 -29.39 -3.87 21.71
N LEU A 102 -28.83 -4.43 22.78
CA LEU A 102 -29.42 -5.58 23.44
C LEU A 102 -30.84 -5.17 23.79
N SER A 103 -31.82 -5.71 23.08
CA SER A 103 -33.22 -5.62 23.47
C SER A 103 -33.29 -5.99 24.94
N PRO A 104 -33.88 -5.16 25.82
CA PRO A 104 -34.01 -5.55 27.21
C PRO A 104 -34.87 -6.81 27.26
N LEU A 105 -34.26 -7.97 27.57
CA LEU A 105 -34.96 -9.22 27.87
C LEU A 105 -35.77 -9.15 29.18
N VAL A 106 -35.88 -7.95 29.78
CA VAL A 106 -36.60 -7.70 31.02
C VAL A 106 -37.41 -6.41 30.83
N PRO A 107 -38.75 -6.47 30.84
CA PRO A 107 -39.56 -5.26 30.88
C PRO A 107 -39.27 -4.48 32.17
N PRO A 108 -39.19 -3.14 32.12
CA PRO A 108 -38.93 -2.33 33.30
C PRO A 108 -40.05 -2.50 34.34
N PRO A 109 -39.74 -2.49 35.65
CA PRO A 109 -40.75 -2.57 36.70
C PRO A 109 -41.69 -1.35 36.60
N PRO A 110 -42.99 -1.53 36.90
CA PRO A 110 -43.95 -0.43 36.85
C PRO A 110 -43.58 0.67 37.85
N PRO A 111 -43.83 1.94 37.51
CA PRO A 111 -43.51 3.05 38.41
C PRO A 111 -44.30 2.92 39.72
N PRO A 112 -43.72 3.33 40.87
CA PRO A 112 -44.46 3.37 42.12
C PRO A 112 -45.62 4.37 41.98
N PHE A 113 -46.83 3.90 42.28
CA PHE A 113 -47.99 4.78 42.42
C PHE A 113 -47.72 5.75 43.57
N LEU A 114 -47.42 7.01 43.23
CA LEU A 114 -47.54 8.11 44.18
C LEU A 114 -49.04 8.27 44.48
N ARG A 115 -49.44 7.85 45.67
CA ARG A 115 -50.71 8.22 46.29
C ARG A 115 -50.50 9.42 47.19
#